data_AF-A0A6J6UKN0-F1
#
_entry.id   AF-A0A6J6UKN0-F1
#
_cell.length_a   1.000
_cell.length_b   1.000
_cell.length_c   1.000
_cell.angle_alpha   90.00
_cell.angle_beta   90.00
_cell.angle_gamma   90.00
#
_symmetry.space_group_name_H-M   'P 1'
#
loop_
_entity.id
_entity.type
_entity.pdbx_description
1 polymer ?
#
loop_
_entity_poly.entity_id
_entity_poly.type
_entity_poly.pdbx_seq_one_letter_code
_entity_poly.pdbx_strand_id
1 'polypeptide(L)'
;MAAGNKWCQSGGKTWCVKNDLAQDVLWVNTKLMKDFGYTVPKTMDDFAKIGADIAKNHPGYSLGALGSQGMYSGYLWPSQCPINQATSSTAVKIAPTSPKCTRATSLVQPMIESGVLSTSAPWDADFIKDFGQTNKVVMTIGPSWFGEFVIKPASSWAVPAGQITAAEMPMWAGEKVNYSGEWGGGIFTVSPHSKYPKEALAFAIFMVSDKRNVTDVVNPDGSKGAPTFPASAKGNAYWKAKISADPWYSSNPYPAMLAQSTKIFSGEKPVSYDSNGAMEGTFANALKKTKNAQSALVEFATYASNLAKQLGYKVTSN
;
A
#
# COMPACT_ATOMS: atom_id res chain seq x y z
N MET A 1 -3.92 -11.46 -11.09
CA MET A 1 -2.49 -11.18 -11.38
C MET A 1 -2.24 -10.46 -12.71
N ALA A 2 -2.99 -10.71 -13.79
CA ALA A 2 -2.70 -10.13 -15.11
C ALA A 2 -2.66 -8.59 -15.16
N ALA A 3 -3.46 -7.89 -14.35
CA ALA A 3 -3.49 -6.42 -14.35
C ALA A 3 -2.21 -5.79 -13.75
N GLY A 4 -1.73 -6.27 -12.60
CA GLY A 4 -0.51 -5.73 -11.95
C GLY A 4 0.79 -5.98 -12.74
N ASN A 5 0.84 -7.05 -13.53
CA ASN A 5 2.00 -7.32 -14.39
C ASN A 5 2.07 -6.43 -15.65
N LYS A 6 1.01 -5.67 -15.98
CA LYS A 6 1.00 -4.78 -17.15
C LYS A 6 1.91 -3.57 -16.99
N TRP A 7 2.35 -3.22 -15.78
CA TRP A 7 3.25 -2.08 -15.58
C TRP A 7 4.61 -2.26 -16.27
N CYS A 8 5.04 -3.50 -16.48
CA CYS A 8 6.25 -3.79 -17.23
C CYS A 8 6.07 -3.73 -18.75
N GLN A 9 4.85 -3.46 -19.25
CA GLN A 9 4.55 -3.47 -20.67
C GLN A 9 4.33 -2.05 -21.20
N SER A 10 5.09 -1.67 -22.22
CA SER A 10 4.91 -0.40 -22.93
C SER A 10 5.33 -0.54 -24.38
N GLY A 11 4.52 0.00 -25.30
CA GLY A 11 4.78 -0.04 -26.74
C GLY A 11 4.89 -1.47 -27.31
N GLY A 12 4.13 -2.43 -26.76
CA GLY A 12 4.18 -3.84 -27.16
C GLY A 12 5.42 -4.61 -26.69
N LYS A 13 6.29 -3.99 -25.88
CA LYS A 13 7.51 -4.60 -25.33
C LYS A 13 7.39 -4.78 -23.82
N THR A 14 8.16 -5.72 -23.27
CA THR A 14 8.32 -5.92 -21.82
C THR A 14 9.66 -5.36 -21.36
N TRP A 15 9.63 -4.52 -20.33
CA TRP A 15 10.78 -3.72 -19.86
C TRP A 15 11.27 -4.09 -18.46
N CYS A 16 10.51 -4.91 -17.72
CA CYS A 16 10.91 -5.39 -16.42
C CYS A 16 10.39 -6.80 -16.08
N VAL A 17 11.03 -7.41 -15.08
CA VAL A 17 10.51 -8.57 -14.35
C VAL A 17 9.90 -8.05 -13.04
N LYS A 18 8.59 -8.19 -12.87
CA LYS A 18 7.90 -7.78 -11.64
C LYS A 18 8.25 -8.73 -10.50
N ASN A 19 8.68 -8.18 -9.36
CA ASN A 19 9.00 -8.93 -8.16
C ASN A 19 7.72 -9.37 -7.43
N ASP A 20 6.90 -8.39 -7.11
CA ASP A 20 5.72 -8.54 -6.27
C ASP A 20 4.64 -7.53 -6.63
N LEU A 21 3.40 -7.82 -6.21
CA LEU A 21 2.24 -7.01 -6.56
C LEU A 21 1.91 -5.91 -5.54
N ALA A 22 2.37 -6.04 -4.30
CA ALA A 22 2.21 -5.05 -3.22
C ALA A 22 0.82 -4.38 -3.10
N GLN A 23 -0.24 -5.12 -3.44
CA GLN A 23 -1.62 -4.66 -3.34
C GLN A 23 -1.99 -4.41 -1.88
N ASP A 24 -2.81 -3.38 -1.66
CA ASP A 24 -3.35 -3.12 -0.33
C ASP A 24 -4.43 -4.11 0.08
N VAL A 25 -4.37 -4.48 1.35
CA VAL A 25 -5.36 -5.25 2.10
C VAL A 25 -5.71 -4.51 3.38
N LEU A 26 -6.77 -4.93 4.04
CA LEU A 26 -7.02 -4.51 5.42
C LEU A 26 -6.32 -5.49 6.37
N TRP A 27 -5.26 -5.03 7.02
CA TRP A 27 -4.63 -5.77 8.11
C TRP A 27 -5.44 -5.60 9.39
N VAL A 28 -5.75 -6.71 10.05
CA VAL A 28 -6.68 -6.74 11.18
C VAL A 28 -6.01 -7.37 12.40
N ASN A 29 -5.99 -6.65 13.53
CA ASN A 29 -5.72 -7.25 14.83
C ASN A 29 -6.99 -7.92 15.35
N THR A 30 -7.14 -9.21 15.06
CA THR A 30 -8.30 -10.02 15.41
C THR A 30 -8.56 -10.11 16.92
N LYS A 31 -7.51 -9.98 17.75
CA LYS A 31 -7.67 -9.90 19.20
C LYS A 31 -8.33 -8.59 19.60
N LEU A 32 -7.80 -7.45 19.14
CA LEU A 32 -8.37 -6.12 19.46
C LEU A 32 -9.79 -5.96 18.91
N MET A 33 -10.04 -6.43 17.68
CA MET A 33 -11.40 -6.43 17.10
C MET A 33 -12.38 -7.20 17.99
N LYS A 34 -11.98 -8.38 18.48
CA LYS A 34 -12.82 -9.17 19.39
C LYS A 34 -13.03 -8.47 20.73
N ASP A 35 -11.94 -7.97 21.34
CA ASP A 35 -11.98 -7.32 22.65
C ASP A 35 -12.86 -6.05 22.64
N PHE A 36 -12.90 -5.34 21.51
CA PHE A 36 -13.72 -4.13 21.32
C PHE A 36 -15.11 -4.41 20.71
N GLY A 37 -15.42 -5.67 20.39
CA GLY A 37 -16.72 -6.06 19.84
C GLY A 37 -16.95 -5.62 18.39
N TYR A 38 -15.88 -5.40 17.62
CA TYR A 38 -15.95 -5.02 16.22
C TYR A 38 -15.95 -6.23 15.28
N THR A 39 -16.61 -6.05 14.13
CA THR A 39 -16.48 -6.94 12.98
C THR A 39 -15.63 -6.27 11.89
N VAL A 40 -14.94 -7.06 11.07
CA VAL A 40 -14.17 -6.54 9.94
C VAL A 40 -15.07 -5.68 9.03
N PRO A 41 -14.72 -4.40 8.80
CA PRO A 41 -15.57 -3.50 8.03
C PRO A 41 -15.62 -3.91 6.56
N LYS A 42 -16.82 -3.92 5.99
CA LYS A 42 -17.04 -4.22 4.57
C LYS A 42 -17.07 -2.97 3.69
N THR A 43 -17.34 -1.82 4.30
CA THR A 43 -17.42 -0.52 3.63
C THR A 43 -16.49 0.48 4.30
N MET A 44 -16.08 1.50 3.56
CA MET A 44 -15.29 2.60 4.11
C MET A 44 -16.08 3.38 5.18
N ASP A 45 -17.40 3.43 5.08
CA ASP A 45 -18.26 4.04 6.10
C ASP A 45 -18.22 3.24 7.41
N ASP A 46 -18.21 1.90 7.33
CA ASP A 46 -18.06 1.06 8.52
C ASP A 46 -16.65 1.19 9.13
N PHE A 47 -15.61 1.32 8.29
CA PHE A 47 -14.25 1.64 8.76
C PHE A 47 -14.23 2.97 9.52
N ALA A 48 -14.86 4.02 8.98
CA ALA A 48 -14.94 5.33 9.63
C ALA A 48 -15.76 5.30 10.93
N LYS A 49 -16.84 4.51 11.01
CA LYS A 49 -17.61 4.30 12.25
C LYS A 49 -16.75 3.64 13.33
N ILE A 50 -15.97 2.63 12.99
CA ILE A 50 -15.02 2.02 13.93
C ILE A 50 -13.99 3.06 14.39
N GLY A 51 -13.47 3.89 13.48
CA GLY A 51 -12.55 4.98 13.84
C GLY A 51 -13.15 5.99 14.82
N ALA A 52 -14.40 6.40 14.60
CA ALA A 52 -15.11 7.28 15.51
C ALA A 52 -15.38 6.62 16.88
N ASP A 53 -15.68 5.32 16.90
CA ASP A 53 -15.87 4.57 18.14
C ASP A 53 -14.55 4.44 18.93
N ILE A 54 -13.45 4.13 18.26
CA ILE A 54 -12.10 4.11 18.86
C ILE A 54 -11.77 5.48 19.47
N ALA A 55 -11.99 6.57 18.74
CA ALA A 55 -11.74 7.92 19.24
C ALA A 55 -12.49 8.22 20.55
N LYS A 56 -13.72 7.70 20.68
CA LYS A 56 -14.60 7.96 21.82
C LYS A 56 -14.35 7.01 22.99
N ASN A 57 -14.25 5.71 22.71
CA ASN A 57 -14.33 4.65 23.70
C ASN A 57 -12.99 3.94 23.95
N HIS A 58 -12.02 4.08 23.04
CA HIS A 58 -10.70 3.46 23.13
C HIS A 58 -9.58 4.47 22.83
N PRO A 59 -9.51 5.61 23.54
CA PRO A 59 -8.51 6.63 23.28
C PRO A 59 -7.10 6.07 23.37
N GLY A 60 -6.26 6.43 22.41
CA GLY A 60 -4.88 5.94 22.28
C GLY A 60 -4.70 4.69 21.41
N TYR A 61 -5.79 4.09 20.91
CA TYR A 61 -5.72 3.08 19.84
C TYR A 61 -5.79 3.74 18.45
N SER A 62 -5.26 3.06 17.44
CA SER A 62 -5.08 3.62 16.10
C SER A 62 -5.62 2.73 14.99
N LEU A 63 -6.02 3.37 13.89
CA LEU A 63 -6.32 2.75 12.59
C LEU A 63 -5.12 2.77 11.62
N GLY A 64 -3.94 3.12 12.11
CA GLY A 64 -2.70 3.12 11.35
C GLY A 64 -2.16 4.51 11.02
N ALA A 65 -1.29 4.53 10.02
CA ALA A 65 -0.50 5.69 9.62
C ALA A 65 -0.81 6.10 8.17
N LEU A 66 -0.82 7.40 7.91
CA LEU A 66 -1.13 8.01 6.61
C LEU A 66 0.11 8.55 5.88
N GLY A 67 1.24 8.69 6.58
CA GLY A 67 2.48 9.20 6.01
C GLY A 67 3.12 8.27 4.97
N SER A 68 4.19 8.75 4.34
CA SER A 68 4.78 8.10 3.15
C SER A 68 3.69 7.89 2.07
N GLN A 69 3.42 6.67 1.61
CA GLN A 69 2.34 6.39 0.66
C GLN A 69 1.03 5.92 1.32
N GLY A 70 0.92 5.92 2.66
CA GLY A 70 -0.23 5.34 3.37
C GLY A 70 -1.57 5.95 2.97
N MET A 71 -1.63 7.29 2.87
CA MET A 71 -2.82 7.97 2.36
C MET A 71 -3.08 7.64 0.88
N TYR A 72 -2.04 7.62 0.06
CA TYR A 72 -2.18 7.46 -1.38
C TYR A 72 -2.65 6.06 -1.75
N SER A 73 -1.86 5.06 -1.40
CA SER A 73 -2.12 3.65 -1.68
C SER A 73 -3.41 3.19 -0.99
N GLY A 74 -3.56 3.47 0.31
CA GLY A 74 -4.66 2.94 1.09
C GLY A 74 -6.01 3.62 0.88
N TYR A 75 -6.04 4.89 0.45
CA TYR A 75 -7.29 5.67 0.40
C TYR A 75 -7.52 6.34 -0.95
N LEU A 76 -6.57 7.14 -1.47
CA LEU A 76 -6.77 7.90 -2.71
C LEU A 76 -6.89 6.99 -3.93
N TRP A 77 -5.94 6.06 -4.10
CA TRP A 77 -5.90 5.13 -5.22
C TRP A 77 -7.13 4.21 -5.28
N PRO A 78 -7.51 3.46 -4.22
CA PRO A 78 -8.71 2.62 -4.23
C PRO A 78 -9.99 3.44 -4.32
N SER A 79 -9.95 4.71 -3.92
CA SER A 79 -11.01 5.68 -4.17
C SER A 79 -11.06 6.15 -5.63
N GLN A 80 -10.12 5.75 -6.49
CA GLN A 80 -10.01 6.17 -7.89
C GLN A 80 -9.80 7.69 -8.02
N CYS A 81 -9.10 8.30 -7.06
CA CYS A 81 -8.73 9.70 -7.07
C CYS A 81 -7.70 9.97 -8.18
N PRO A 82 -8.04 10.74 -9.23
CA PRO A 82 -7.20 10.93 -10.41
C PRO A 82 -6.09 11.96 -10.16
N ILE A 83 -5.14 11.61 -9.29
CA ILE A 83 -3.98 12.45 -8.95
C ILE A 83 -2.66 11.92 -9.51
N ASN A 84 -2.67 10.74 -10.15
CA ASN A 84 -1.54 10.20 -10.91
C ASN A 84 -2.00 9.43 -12.17
N GLN A 85 -3.16 9.80 -12.73
CA GLN A 85 -3.82 9.04 -13.79
C GLN A 85 -3.24 9.39 -15.17
N ALA A 86 -2.24 8.64 -15.63
CA ALA A 86 -1.67 8.83 -16.96
C ALA A 86 -2.66 8.41 -18.07
N THR A 87 -2.96 9.34 -18.97
CA THR A 87 -3.87 9.13 -20.11
C THR A 87 -3.14 8.85 -21.42
N SER A 88 -1.85 9.17 -21.49
CA SER A 88 -0.91 8.75 -22.55
C SER A 88 0.52 8.78 -22.02
N SER A 89 1.53 8.55 -22.88
CA SER A 89 2.95 8.67 -22.50
C SER A 89 3.38 10.10 -22.14
N THR A 90 2.59 11.11 -22.50
CA THR A 90 2.88 12.53 -22.26
C THR A 90 1.65 13.32 -21.82
N ALA A 91 0.67 12.65 -21.22
CA ALA A 91 -0.51 13.32 -20.65
C ALA A 91 -0.95 12.64 -19.36
N VAL A 92 -1.31 13.47 -18.37
CA VAL A 92 -1.71 13.01 -17.04
C VAL A 92 -2.87 13.85 -16.49
N LYS A 93 -3.76 13.19 -15.76
CA LYS A 93 -4.81 13.85 -14.98
C LYS A 93 -4.37 13.93 -13.51
N ILE A 94 -4.38 15.16 -12.98
CA ILE A 94 -4.07 15.51 -11.59
C ILE A 94 -5.18 16.45 -11.07
N ALA A 95 -6.28 15.88 -10.58
CA ALA A 95 -7.49 16.61 -10.17
C ALA A 95 -7.81 16.39 -8.67
N PRO A 96 -7.13 17.12 -7.75
CA PRO A 96 -7.23 16.91 -6.30
C PRO A 96 -8.59 17.27 -5.69
N THR A 97 -9.42 18.01 -6.43
CA THR A 97 -10.77 18.44 -6.00
C THR A 97 -11.88 17.55 -6.56
N SER A 98 -11.54 16.51 -7.32
CA SER A 98 -12.55 15.59 -7.85
C SER A 98 -13.30 14.88 -6.70
N PRO A 99 -14.58 14.49 -6.90
CA PRO A 99 -15.35 13.79 -5.86
C PRO A 99 -14.69 12.51 -5.34
N LYS A 100 -13.90 11.83 -6.19
CA LYS A 100 -13.14 10.63 -5.85
C LYS A 100 -11.95 10.95 -4.92
N CYS A 101 -11.39 12.15 -4.98
CA CYS A 101 -10.36 12.60 -4.06
C CYS A 101 -10.97 13.15 -2.77
N THR A 102 -11.95 14.03 -2.88
CA THR A 102 -12.53 14.72 -1.72
C THR A 102 -13.28 13.77 -0.80
N ARG A 103 -13.91 12.70 -1.31
CA ARG A 103 -14.50 11.67 -0.45
C ARG A 103 -13.46 10.96 0.42
N ALA A 104 -12.25 10.75 -0.09
CA ALA A 104 -11.19 10.08 0.64
C ALA A 104 -10.57 10.99 1.69
N THR A 105 -10.26 12.25 1.34
CA THR A 105 -9.74 13.24 2.30
C THR A 105 -10.78 13.54 3.38
N SER A 106 -12.07 13.68 3.02
CA SER A 106 -13.14 13.93 3.99
C SER A 106 -13.37 12.75 4.94
N LEU A 107 -13.21 11.51 4.46
CA LEU A 107 -13.34 10.32 5.30
C LEU A 107 -12.24 10.24 6.36
N VAL A 108 -10.99 10.53 5.99
CA VAL A 108 -9.85 10.43 6.93
C VAL A 108 -9.75 11.63 7.87
N GLN A 109 -10.30 12.80 7.49
CA GLN A 109 -10.10 14.04 8.23
C GLN A 109 -10.55 13.97 9.70
N PRO A 110 -11.75 13.47 10.06
CA PRO A 110 -12.15 13.33 11.47
C PRO A 110 -11.26 12.35 12.26
N MET A 111 -10.71 11.33 11.59
CA MET A 111 -9.79 10.36 12.20
C MET A 111 -8.39 10.94 12.43
N ILE A 112 -7.94 11.87 11.57
CA ILE A 112 -6.73 12.67 11.80
C ILE A 112 -6.94 13.60 12.99
N GLU A 113 -8.07 14.30 13.04
CA GLU A 113 -8.39 15.27 14.11
C GLU A 113 -8.51 14.62 15.49
N SER A 114 -9.08 13.40 15.55
CA SER A 114 -9.14 12.61 16.77
C SER A 114 -7.84 11.86 17.12
N GLY A 115 -6.85 11.84 16.21
CA GLY A 115 -5.58 11.14 16.39
C GLY A 115 -5.65 9.62 16.17
N VAL A 116 -6.80 9.08 15.77
CA VAL A 116 -6.97 7.65 15.46
C VAL A 116 -6.19 7.25 14.21
N LEU A 117 -6.10 8.12 13.21
CA LEU A 117 -5.16 7.99 12.10
C LEU A 117 -3.97 8.93 12.33
N SER A 118 -2.77 8.36 12.39
CA SER A 118 -1.55 9.13 12.50
C SER A 118 -1.14 9.74 11.15
N THR A 119 -0.60 10.97 11.19
CA THR A 119 0.01 11.61 10.01
C THR A 119 1.45 11.15 9.77
N SER A 120 2.03 10.37 10.69
CA SER A 120 3.35 9.77 10.56
C SER A 120 3.35 8.58 9.59
N ALA A 121 4.54 8.22 9.10
CA ALA A 121 4.73 6.99 8.35
C ALA A 121 4.72 5.79 9.32
N PRO A 122 4.36 4.58 8.83
CA PRO A 122 4.23 3.41 9.71
C PRO A 122 5.54 2.93 10.32
N TRP A 123 6.69 3.40 9.82
CA TRP A 123 8.03 3.11 10.35
C TRP A 123 8.69 4.32 11.02
N ASP A 124 7.99 5.46 11.14
CA ASP A 124 8.54 6.57 11.90
C ASP A 124 8.63 6.17 13.38
N ALA A 125 9.68 6.63 14.06
CA ALA A 125 9.98 6.22 15.43
C ALA A 125 8.86 6.56 16.42
N ASP A 126 8.16 7.67 16.21
CA ASP A 126 6.99 8.07 17.00
C ASP A 126 5.82 7.09 16.79
N PHE A 127 5.49 6.73 15.55
CA PHE A 127 4.43 5.77 15.25
C PHE A 127 4.73 4.39 15.85
N ILE A 128 5.97 3.90 15.67
CA ILE A 128 6.41 2.63 16.23
C ILE A 128 6.29 2.64 17.76
N LYS A 129 6.77 3.69 18.41
CA LYS A 129 6.75 3.82 19.87
C LYS A 129 5.33 3.94 20.43
N ASP A 130 4.50 4.77 19.81
CA ASP A 130 3.21 5.14 20.39
C ASP A 130 2.12 4.10 20.10
N PHE A 131 2.17 3.45 18.92
CA PHE A 131 1.14 2.51 18.47
C PHE A 131 1.65 1.12 18.08
N GLY A 132 2.79 1.03 17.39
CA GLY A 132 3.31 -0.23 16.85
C GLY A 132 3.68 -1.21 17.97
N GLN A 133 4.77 -0.90 18.69
CA GLN A 133 5.33 -1.74 19.77
C GLN A 133 4.42 -1.85 20.98
N THR A 134 3.51 -0.90 21.17
CA THR A 134 2.48 -0.96 22.22
C THR A 134 1.28 -1.82 21.81
N ASN A 135 1.29 -2.40 20.61
CA ASN A 135 0.23 -3.25 20.06
C ASN A 135 -1.15 -2.56 20.09
N LYS A 136 -1.20 -1.29 19.66
CA LYS A 136 -2.41 -0.45 19.69
C LYS A 136 -2.99 -0.15 18.31
N VAL A 137 -2.48 -0.77 17.25
CA VAL A 137 -3.07 -0.69 15.92
C VAL A 137 -4.18 -1.74 15.79
N VAL A 138 -5.44 -1.31 15.76
CA VAL A 138 -6.62 -2.19 15.74
C VAL A 138 -6.81 -2.83 14.37
N MET A 139 -6.69 -2.01 13.32
CA MET A 139 -6.63 -2.43 11.93
C MET A 139 -5.93 -1.33 11.14
N THR A 140 -5.39 -1.66 9.97
CA THR A 140 -4.75 -0.68 9.10
C THR A 140 -4.85 -1.12 7.65
N ILE A 141 -5.05 -0.15 6.76
CA ILE A 141 -4.93 -0.41 5.32
C ILE A 141 -3.46 -0.29 4.94
N GLY A 142 -2.93 -1.30 4.25
CA GLY A 142 -1.57 -1.26 3.74
C GLY A 142 -1.23 -2.45 2.85
N PRO A 143 -0.05 -2.40 2.21
CA PRO A 143 0.33 -3.36 1.18
C PRO A 143 0.59 -4.75 1.78
N SER A 144 0.47 -5.77 0.93
CA SER A 144 0.64 -7.18 1.33
C SER A 144 1.99 -7.52 1.96
N TRP A 145 3.02 -6.68 1.81
CA TRP A 145 4.33 -6.87 2.46
C TRP A 145 4.40 -6.37 3.92
N PHE A 146 3.40 -5.61 4.39
CA PHE A 146 3.38 -5.13 5.78
C PHE A 146 3.45 -6.26 6.80
N GLY A 147 2.76 -7.39 6.56
CA GLY A 147 2.73 -8.50 7.49
C GLY A 147 4.13 -8.96 7.89
N GLU A 148 4.97 -9.30 6.91
CA GLU A 148 6.31 -9.83 7.16
C GLU A 148 7.37 -8.74 7.44
N PHE A 149 7.17 -7.51 6.97
CA PHE A 149 8.21 -6.46 7.04
C PHE A 149 7.93 -5.32 8.05
N VAL A 150 6.68 -5.04 8.37
CA VAL A 150 6.29 -3.92 9.26
C VAL A 150 5.69 -4.42 10.56
N ILE A 151 4.75 -5.35 10.49
CA ILE A 151 3.90 -5.73 11.62
C ILE A 151 4.59 -6.79 12.49
N LYS A 152 5.17 -7.81 11.87
CA LYS A 152 5.84 -8.94 12.54
C LYS A 152 7.21 -8.63 13.14
N PRO A 153 8.13 -7.90 12.47
CA PRO A 153 9.50 -7.79 12.95
C PRO A 153 9.62 -7.10 14.31
N ALA A 154 10.51 -7.64 15.15
CA ALA A 154 10.78 -7.11 16.48
C ALA A 154 11.40 -5.69 16.47
N SER A 155 12.11 -5.36 15.39
CA SER A 155 12.66 -4.02 15.14
C SER A 155 11.60 -2.99 14.71
N SER A 156 10.37 -3.44 14.43
CA SER A 156 9.25 -2.61 13.98
C SER A 156 8.10 -2.74 14.98
N TRP A 157 6.89 -3.10 14.56
CA TRP A 157 5.72 -3.09 15.45
C TRP A 157 5.70 -4.24 16.43
N ALA A 158 6.45 -5.33 16.16
CA ALA A 158 6.60 -6.46 17.07
C ALA A 158 5.25 -7.04 17.57
N VAL A 159 4.22 -7.07 16.73
CA VAL A 159 2.90 -7.55 17.15
C VAL A 159 2.98 -9.04 17.53
N PRO A 160 2.38 -9.45 18.66
CA PRO A 160 2.45 -10.84 19.08
C PRO A 160 1.80 -11.80 18.07
N ALA A 161 2.35 -13.01 17.99
CA ALA A 161 1.82 -14.09 17.18
C ALA A 161 0.35 -14.38 17.51
N GLY A 162 -0.42 -14.80 16.50
CA GLY A 162 -1.81 -15.18 16.62
C GLY A 162 -2.79 -14.00 16.72
N GLN A 163 -2.35 -12.76 16.47
CA GLN A 163 -3.24 -11.59 16.53
C GLN A 163 -3.60 -11.01 15.16
N ILE A 164 -2.75 -11.16 14.14
CA ILE A 164 -2.91 -10.46 12.86
C ILE A 164 -3.41 -11.40 11.77
N THR A 165 -4.32 -10.91 10.93
CA THR A 165 -4.63 -11.50 9.61
C THR A 165 -4.89 -10.41 8.58
N ALA A 166 -5.03 -10.78 7.31
CA ALA A 166 -5.47 -9.90 6.24
C ALA A 166 -6.94 -10.16 5.90
N ALA A 167 -7.66 -9.09 5.61
CA ALA A 167 -9.00 -9.08 5.04
C ALA A 167 -9.01 -8.29 3.72
N GLU A 168 -10.04 -8.52 2.90
CA GLU A 168 -10.24 -7.70 1.70
C GLU A 168 -10.44 -6.23 2.07
N MET A 169 -10.13 -5.32 1.14
CA MET A 169 -10.35 -3.90 1.38
C MET A 169 -11.83 -3.60 1.57
N PRO A 170 -12.18 -2.66 2.47
CA PRO A 170 -13.52 -2.09 2.52
C PRO A 170 -13.88 -1.38 1.20
N MET A 171 -15.14 -1.49 0.80
CA MET A 171 -15.66 -0.89 -0.44
C MET A 171 -16.02 0.58 -0.24
N TRP A 172 -15.67 1.42 -1.23
CA TRP A 172 -16.14 2.81 -1.29
C TRP A 172 -17.61 2.89 -1.70
N ALA A 173 -18.35 3.85 -1.13
CA ALA A 173 -19.74 4.08 -1.48
C ALA A 173 -19.91 4.36 -2.99
N GLY A 174 -20.93 3.72 -3.58
CA GLY A 174 -21.25 3.81 -5.01
C GLY A 174 -20.36 2.98 -5.94
N GLU A 175 -19.36 2.26 -5.42
CA GLU A 175 -18.56 1.32 -6.22
C GLU A 175 -19.18 -0.07 -6.29
N LYS A 176 -18.75 -0.84 -7.28
CA LYS A 176 -19.08 -2.28 -7.42
C LYS A 176 -17.90 -3.19 -7.08
N VAL A 177 -16.72 -2.61 -6.95
CA VAL A 177 -15.46 -3.31 -6.67
C VAL A 177 -14.79 -2.61 -5.50
N ASN A 178 -14.36 -3.39 -4.51
CA ASN A 178 -13.48 -2.94 -3.45
C ASN A 178 -12.04 -2.89 -3.95
N TYR A 179 -11.76 -1.89 -4.78
CA TYR A 179 -10.43 -1.70 -5.34
C TYR A 179 -9.36 -1.61 -4.23
N SER A 180 -8.15 -2.07 -4.55
CA SER A 180 -6.95 -1.79 -3.78
C SER A 180 -6.10 -0.74 -4.49
N GLY A 181 -5.26 -0.04 -3.73
CA GLY A 181 -4.06 0.58 -4.26
C GLY A 181 -2.92 -0.43 -4.38
N GLU A 182 -1.74 0.11 -4.65
CA GLU A 182 -0.46 -0.59 -4.61
C GLU A 182 0.58 0.35 -3.99
N TRP A 183 1.33 -0.14 -3.00
CA TRP A 183 2.44 0.59 -2.41
C TRP A 183 3.74 -0.18 -2.61
N GLY A 184 4.54 0.27 -3.57
CA GLY A 184 5.79 -0.39 -3.94
C GLY A 184 5.54 -1.37 -5.08
N GLY A 185 5.82 -2.67 -4.86
CA GLY A 185 5.77 -3.67 -5.92
C GLY A 185 7.01 -3.57 -6.79
N GLY A 186 8.10 -4.14 -6.28
CA GLY A 186 9.43 -4.00 -6.87
C GLY A 186 9.51 -4.55 -8.29
N ILE A 187 10.46 -4.02 -9.06
CA ILE A 187 10.78 -4.52 -10.39
C ILE A 187 12.28 -4.73 -10.53
N PHE A 188 12.65 -5.71 -11.34
CA PHE A 188 14.00 -5.85 -11.86
C PHE A 188 14.02 -5.35 -13.31
N THR A 189 14.96 -4.45 -13.61
CA THR A 189 15.25 -3.99 -14.96
C THR A 189 16.66 -4.41 -15.34
N VAL A 190 16.89 -4.71 -16.62
CA VAL A 190 18.22 -4.97 -17.16
C VAL A 190 18.68 -3.73 -17.89
N SER A 191 19.80 -3.15 -17.45
CA SER A 191 20.37 -1.98 -18.09
C SER A 191 20.68 -2.26 -19.57
N PRO A 192 20.36 -1.33 -20.50
CA PRO A 192 20.73 -1.46 -21.90
C PRO A 192 22.26 -1.45 -22.10
N HIS A 193 23.03 -1.04 -21.10
CA HIS A 193 24.49 -1.02 -21.11
C HIS A 193 25.12 -2.28 -20.49
N SER A 194 24.32 -3.28 -20.09
CA SER A 194 24.85 -4.51 -19.51
C SER A 194 25.70 -5.27 -20.53
N LYS A 195 26.90 -5.69 -20.11
CA LYS A 195 27.74 -6.64 -20.88
C LYS A 195 27.20 -8.07 -20.86
N TYR A 196 26.31 -8.38 -19.91
CA TYR A 196 25.75 -9.70 -19.65
C TYR A 196 24.22 -9.64 -19.49
N PRO A 197 23.48 -9.17 -20.53
CA PRO A 197 22.05 -8.92 -20.40
C PRO A 197 21.23 -10.21 -20.23
N LYS A 198 21.69 -11.34 -20.77
CA LYS A 198 21.00 -12.64 -20.63
C LYS A 198 21.15 -13.19 -19.22
N GLU A 199 22.34 -13.11 -18.65
CA GLU A 199 22.66 -13.55 -17.30
C GLU A 199 21.97 -12.67 -16.26
N ALA A 200 21.96 -11.34 -16.49
CA ALA A 200 21.21 -10.40 -15.66
C ALA A 200 19.71 -10.69 -15.67
N LEU A 201 19.13 -10.99 -16.83
CA LEU A 201 17.72 -11.40 -16.93
C LEU A 201 17.47 -12.74 -16.23
N ALA A 202 18.35 -13.74 -16.41
CA ALA A 202 18.25 -15.02 -15.74
C ALA A 202 18.28 -14.86 -14.22
N PHE A 203 19.15 -13.98 -13.71
CA PHE A 203 19.20 -13.64 -12.29
C PHE A 203 17.90 -12.96 -11.82
N ALA A 204 17.38 -11.98 -12.56
CA ALA A 204 16.10 -11.35 -12.23
C ALA A 204 14.94 -12.36 -12.15
N ILE A 205 14.89 -13.33 -13.08
CA ILE A 205 13.90 -14.41 -13.07
C ILE A 205 14.10 -15.33 -11.86
N PHE A 206 15.36 -15.66 -11.53
CA PHE A 206 15.69 -16.44 -10.33
C PHE A 206 15.15 -15.78 -9.06
N MET A 207 15.38 -14.47 -8.89
CA MET A 207 14.94 -13.72 -7.70
C MET A 207 13.43 -13.85 -7.46
N VAL A 208 12.61 -13.85 -8.52
CA VAL A 208 11.14 -13.80 -8.37
C VAL A 208 10.46 -15.17 -8.39
N SER A 209 11.18 -16.25 -8.73
CA SER A 209 10.54 -17.55 -9.04
C SER A 209 11.19 -18.78 -8.42
N ASP A 210 12.39 -18.65 -7.85
CA ASP A 210 13.10 -19.76 -7.22
C ASP A 210 12.86 -19.80 -5.71
N LYS A 211 12.59 -21.00 -5.17
CA LYS A 211 12.37 -21.22 -3.74
C LYS A 211 13.52 -20.70 -2.88
N ARG A 212 14.75 -20.80 -3.38
CA ARG A 212 15.97 -20.32 -2.70
C ARG A 212 15.90 -18.84 -2.36
N ASN A 213 15.28 -18.02 -3.21
CA ASN A 213 15.09 -16.60 -2.93
C ASN A 213 13.72 -16.32 -2.29
N VAL A 214 12.66 -16.96 -2.77
CA VAL A 214 11.30 -16.63 -2.34
C VAL A 214 11.01 -17.06 -0.90
N THR A 215 11.56 -18.19 -0.42
CA THR A 215 11.28 -18.70 0.93
C THR A 215 12.51 -18.99 1.78
N ASP A 216 13.64 -19.35 1.18
CA ASP A 216 14.77 -19.93 1.94
C ASP A 216 15.89 -18.91 2.24
N VAL A 217 15.96 -17.79 1.50
CA VAL A 217 16.99 -16.76 1.71
C VAL A 217 16.93 -16.23 3.13
N VAL A 218 18.09 -16.02 3.75
CA VAL A 218 18.19 -15.39 5.06
C VAL A 218 18.45 -13.90 4.85
N ASN A 219 17.53 -13.06 5.32
CA ASN A 219 17.65 -11.62 5.22
C ASN A 219 18.57 -11.06 6.32
N PRO A 220 19.10 -9.83 6.17
CA PRO A 220 19.95 -9.22 7.19
C PRO A 220 19.31 -9.08 8.58
N ASP A 221 17.98 -9.00 8.64
CA ASP A 221 17.20 -8.94 9.88
C ASP A 221 16.92 -10.33 10.51
N GLY A 222 17.47 -11.40 9.93
CA GLY A 222 17.28 -12.78 10.37
C GLY A 222 15.98 -13.44 9.90
N SER A 223 15.09 -12.69 9.24
CA SER A 223 13.89 -13.25 8.61
C SER A 223 14.27 -14.14 7.42
N LYS A 224 13.34 -15.01 7.00
CA LYS A 224 13.55 -15.93 5.86
C LYS A 224 12.55 -15.67 4.73
N GLY A 225 13.05 -15.64 3.50
CA GLY A 225 12.25 -15.45 2.29
C GLY A 225 11.92 -14.01 1.97
N ALA A 226 11.25 -13.80 0.83
CA ALA A 226 10.73 -12.49 0.44
C ALA A 226 9.53 -12.11 1.32
N PRO A 227 9.42 -10.83 1.75
CA PRO A 227 8.34 -10.40 2.67
C PRO A 227 6.99 -10.21 1.99
N THR A 228 6.89 -10.42 0.67
CA THR A 228 5.83 -9.84 -0.17
C THR A 228 5.16 -10.88 -1.06
N PHE A 229 3.95 -10.56 -1.55
CA PHE A 229 3.14 -11.38 -2.45
C PHE A 229 3.77 -11.45 -3.86
N PRO A 230 4.41 -12.57 -4.25
CA PRO A 230 5.19 -12.61 -5.49
C PRO A 230 4.30 -12.50 -6.73
N ALA A 231 4.79 -11.79 -7.75
CA ALA A 231 4.07 -11.58 -9.00
C ALA A 231 4.19 -12.79 -9.97
N SER A 232 5.28 -13.56 -9.84
CA SER A 232 5.47 -14.82 -10.57
C SER A 232 4.56 -15.91 -10.01
N ALA A 233 3.83 -16.63 -10.87
CA ALA A 233 2.98 -17.74 -10.44
C ALA A 233 3.76 -18.84 -9.69
N LYS A 234 4.99 -19.14 -10.14
CA LYS A 234 5.86 -20.14 -9.50
C LYS A 234 6.32 -19.67 -8.12
N GLY A 235 6.81 -18.44 -8.01
CA GLY A 235 7.21 -17.85 -6.73
C GLY A 235 6.02 -17.77 -5.77
N ASN A 236 4.87 -17.35 -6.28
CA ASN A 236 3.64 -17.23 -5.50
C ASN A 236 3.18 -18.57 -4.92
N ALA A 237 3.35 -19.69 -5.64
CA ALA A 237 3.03 -21.01 -5.12
C ALA A 237 3.88 -21.39 -3.89
N TYR A 238 5.19 -21.12 -3.92
CA TYR A 238 6.06 -21.33 -2.75
C TYR A 238 5.70 -20.42 -1.59
N TRP A 239 5.48 -19.13 -1.88
CA TRP A 239 5.14 -18.14 -0.87
C TRP A 239 3.78 -18.42 -0.21
N LYS A 240 2.77 -18.80 -1.01
CA LYS A 240 1.46 -19.26 -0.52
C LYS A 240 1.63 -20.40 0.49
N ALA A 241 2.41 -21.42 0.15
CA ALA A 241 2.62 -22.56 1.04
C ALA A 241 3.23 -22.13 2.39
N LYS A 242 4.19 -21.19 2.37
CA LYS A 242 4.79 -20.62 3.59
C LYS A 242 3.75 -19.84 4.40
N ILE A 243 3.13 -18.81 3.81
CA ILE A 243 2.29 -17.86 4.53
C ILE A 243 0.96 -18.46 4.98
N SER A 244 0.39 -19.38 4.20
CA SER A 244 -0.86 -20.07 4.58
C SER A 244 -0.71 -21.00 5.78
N ALA A 245 0.51 -21.43 6.11
CA ALA A 245 0.79 -22.31 7.23
C ALA A 245 1.51 -21.60 8.40
N ASP A 246 1.77 -20.30 8.29
CA ASP A 246 2.54 -19.57 9.29
C ASP A 246 1.68 -19.28 10.54
N PRO A 247 2.00 -19.88 11.71
CA PRO A 247 1.21 -19.72 12.93
C PRO A 247 1.35 -18.34 13.56
N TRP A 248 2.23 -17.47 13.04
CA TRP A 248 2.29 -16.08 13.48
C TRP A 248 1.00 -15.33 13.15
N TYR A 249 0.33 -15.67 12.05
CA TYR A 249 -0.99 -15.10 11.74
C TYR A 249 -2.10 -15.79 12.54
N SER A 250 -3.14 -15.04 12.92
CA SER A 250 -4.32 -15.59 13.60
C SER A 250 -5.18 -16.48 12.70
N SER A 251 -5.06 -16.29 11.38
CA SER A 251 -5.69 -17.09 10.33
C SER A 251 -4.94 -16.88 9.02
N ASN A 252 -5.15 -17.75 8.03
CA ASN A 252 -4.47 -17.65 6.74
C ASN A 252 -4.78 -16.31 6.02
N PRO A 253 -3.79 -15.41 5.82
CA PRO A 253 -4.03 -14.10 5.23
C PRO A 253 -4.05 -14.13 3.69
N TYR A 254 -3.55 -15.21 3.08
CA TYR A 254 -3.35 -15.31 1.63
C TYR A 254 -4.63 -15.14 0.80
N PRO A 255 -5.82 -15.69 1.17
CA PRO A 255 -7.04 -15.55 0.37
C PRO A 255 -7.42 -14.09 0.12
N ALA A 256 -7.36 -13.24 1.16
CA ALA A 256 -7.65 -11.81 1.04
C ALA A 256 -6.65 -11.10 0.11
N MET A 257 -5.36 -11.41 0.27
CA MET A 257 -4.31 -10.86 -0.59
C MET A 257 -4.51 -11.28 -2.05
N LEU A 258 -4.82 -12.54 -2.32
CA LEU A 258 -5.07 -13.04 -3.67
C LEU A 258 -6.28 -12.35 -4.30
N ALA A 259 -7.37 -12.18 -3.54
CA ALA A 259 -8.55 -11.46 -4.00
C ALA A 259 -8.20 -10.02 -4.40
N GLN A 260 -7.52 -9.29 -3.53
CA GLN A 260 -7.10 -7.90 -3.80
C GLN A 260 -6.06 -7.78 -4.92
N SER A 261 -5.24 -8.81 -5.15
CA SER A 261 -4.23 -8.83 -6.23
C SER A 261 -4.86 -8.75 -7.64
N THR A 262 -6.18 -8.93 -7.74
CA THR A 262 -6.94 -8.82 -8.99
C THR A 262 -7.73 -7.51 -9.09
N LYS A 263 -7.75 -6.72 -8.02
CA LYS A 263 -8.57 -5.52 -7.83
C LYS A 263 -7.73 -4.26 -7.61
N ILE A 264 -6.45 -4.27 -7.98
CA ILE A 264 -5.64 -3.04 -8.05
C ILE A 264 -6.29 -2.15 -9.12
N PHE A 265 -6.68 -0.92 -8.76
CA PHE A 265 -7.36 -0.04 -9.69
C PHE A 265 -6.42 0.35 -10.85
N SER A 266 -6.78 -0.05 -12.07
CA SER A 266 -5.94 0.10 -13.27
C SER A 266 -5.98 1.48 -13.92
N GLY A 267 -6.72 2.43 -13.34
CA GLY A 267 -6.73 3.81 -13.82
C GLY A 267 -5.38 4.50 -13.58
N GLU A 268 -4.69 4.12 -12.50
CA GLU A 268 -3.34 4.59 -12.21
C GLU A 268 -2.30 3.83 -13.05
N LYS A 269 -1.28 4.56 -13.52
CA LYS A 269 -0.21 4.03 -14.37
C LYS A 269 1.12 4.71 -14.05
N PRO A 270 2.25 4.02 -14.28
CA PRO A 270 3.56 4.64 -14.14
C PRO A 270 3.70 5.90 -15.01
N VAL A 271 4.26 6.94 -14.41
CA VAL A 271 4.68 8.19 -15.05
C VAL A 271 6.20 8.31 -15.02
N SER A 272 6.78 9.13 -15.88
CA SER A 272 8.25 9.29 -15.96
C SER A 272 8.82 10.34 -15.00
N TYR A 273 7.98 11.05 -14.25
CA TYR A 273 8.40 11.93 -13.16
C TYR A 273 8.20 11.24 -11.81
N ASP A 274 8.94 11.69 -10.79
CA ASP A 274 8.92 11.09 -9.46
C ASP A 274 7.67 11.46 -8.65
N SER A 275 6.53 10.91 -9.04
CA SER A 275 5.25 11.05 -8.33
C SER A 275 5.28 10.39 -6.95
N ASN A 276 6.03 9.30 -6.78
CA ASN A 276 6.16 8.60 -5.50
C ASN A 276 6.94 9.46 -4.50
N GLY A 277 8.11 9.98 -4.90
CA GLY A 277 8.88 10.91 -4.07
C GLY A 277 8.12 12.19 -3.76
N ALA A 278 7.28 12.69 -4.68
CA ALA A 278 6.37 13.79 -4.39
C ALA A 278 5.32 13.44 -3.31
N MET A 279 4.79 12.22 -3.30
CA MET A 279 3.87 11.78 -2.24
C MET A 279 4.59 11.62 -0.90
N GLU A 280 5.76 10.98 -0.89
CA GLU A 280 6.53 10.74 0.34
C GLU A 280 7.16 11.99 0.92
N GLY A 281 7.57 12.92 0.06
CA GLY A 281 8.23 14.17 0.42
C GLY A 281 7.26 15.35 0.58
N THR A 282 6.44 15.65 -0.42
CA THR A 282 5.57 16.83 -0.39
C THR A 282 4.28 16.57 0.38
N PHE A 283 3.50 15.55 -0.03
CA PHE A 283 2.22 15.27 0.62
C PHE A 283 2.39 14.94 2.10
N ALA A 284 3.28 14.00 2.45
CA ALA A 284 3.44 13.56 3.84
C ALA A 284 3.91 14.69 4.76
N ASN A 285 4.84 15.54 4.31
CA ASN A 285 5.29 16.69 5.10
C ASN A 285 4.18 17.74 5.28
N ALA A 286 3.43 18.03 4.21
CA ALA A 286 2.28 18.92 4.28
C ALA A 286 1.19 18.38 5.22
N LEU A 287 0.92 17.07 5.18
CA LEU A 287 -0.03 16.40 6.07
C LEU A 287 0.41 16.49 7.53
N LYS A 288 1.69 16.19 7.83
CA LYS A 288 2.25 16.32 9.17
C LYS A 288 2.13 17.74 9.72
N LYS A 289 2.44 18.74 8.89
CA LYS A 289 2.42 20.16 9.27
C LYS A 289 1.01 20.70 9.48
N THR A 290 0.11 20.41 8.54
CA THR A 290 -1.22 21.05 8.49
C THR A 290 -2.29 20.24 9.20
N LYS A 291 -2.09 18.92 9.36
CA LYS A 291 -3.11 17.95 9.77
C LYS A 291 -4.40 18.05 8.95
N ASN A 292 -4.27 18.50 7.69
CA ASN A 292 -5.38 18.66 6.76
C ASN A 292 -5.10 17.86 5.47
N ALA A 293 -5.84 16.78 5.28
CA ALA A 293 -5.62 15.87 4.16
C ALA A 293 -5.88 16.53 2.79
N GLN A 294 -6.90 17.40 2.70
CA GLN A 294 -7.22 18.08 1.45
C GLN A 294 -6.17 19.13 1.09
N SER A 295 -5.72 19.93 2.06
CA SER A 295 -4.66 20.92 1.86
C SER A 295 -3.35 20.24 1.42
N ALA A 296 -2.95 19.15 2.09
CA ALA A 296 -1.79 18.36 1.69
C ALA A 296 -1.90 17.79 0.27
N LEU A 297 -3.09 17.33 -0.13
CA LEU A 297 -3.34 16.83 -1.48
C LEU A 297 -3.23 17.92 -2.56
N VAL A 298 -3.69 19.14 -2.25
CA VAL A 298 -3.56 20.29 -3.16
C VAL A 298 -2.10 20.71 -3.32
N GLU A 299 -1.31 20.66 -2.23
CA GLU A 299 0.12 20.95 -2.28
C GLU A 299 0.87 19.91 -3.13
N PHE A 300 0.60 18.62 -2.90
CA PHE A 300 1.09 17.53 -3.75
C PHE A 300 0.73 17.76 -5.23
N ALA A 301 -0.55 18.02 -5.52
CA ALA A 301 -1.00 18.18 -6.89
C ALA A 301 -0.31 19.35 -7.61
N THR A 302 -0.03 20.43 -6.89
CA THR A 302 0.73 21.58 -7.42
C THR A 302 2.15 21.16 -7.78
N TYR A 303 2.85 20.49 -6.85
CA TYR A 303 4.22 20.04 -7.06
C TYR A 303 4.33 18.99 -8.18
N ALA A 304 3.49 17.95 -8.15
CA ALA A 304 3.46 16.90 -9.16
C ALA A 304 3.10 17.44 -10.56
N SER A 305 2.19 18.42 -10.64
CA SER A 305 1.87 19.10 -11.91
C SER A 305 3.07 19.84 -12.49
N ASN A 306 3.91 20.45 -11.65
CA ASN A 306 5.11 21.14 -12.10
C ASN A 306 6.17 20.14 -12.59
N LEU A 307 6.40 19.03 -11.87
CA LEU A 307 7.28 17.95 -12.33
C LEU A 307 6.82 17.39 -13.68
N ALA A 308 5.52 17.12 -13.83
CA ALA A 308 4.95 16.61 -15.07
C ALA A 308 5.20 17.59 -16.25
N LYS A 309 4.91 18.88 -16.06
CA LYS A 309 5.13 19.92 -17.09
C LYS A 309 6.61 20.06 -17.47
N GLN A 310 7.53 19.96 -16.51
CA GLN A 310 8.97 19.99 -16.78
C GLN A 310 9.43 18.85 -17.70
N LEU A 311 8.76 17.70 -17.64
CA LEU A 311 9.00 16.57 -18.55
C LEU A 311 8.10 16.59 -19.81
N GLY A 312 7.44 17.71 -20.09
CA GLY A 312 6.64 17.89 -21.30
C GLY A 312 5.24 17.25 -21.26
N TYR A 313 4.73 16.89 -20.08
CA TYR A 313 3.37 16.34 -19.98
C TYR A 313 2.32 17.44 -20.14
N LYS A 314 1.23 17.10 -20.84
CA LYS A 314 -0.04 17.82 -20.74
C LYS A 314 -0.75 17.42 -19.45
N VAL A 315 -0.92 18.37 -18.54
CA VAL A 315 -1.62 18.17 -17.26
C VAL A 315 -3.08 18.62 -17.38
N THR A 316 -4.01 17.81 -16.90
CA THR A 316 -5.43 18.15 -16.77
C THR A 316 -5.87 18.09 -15.31
N SER A 317 -6.58 19.12 -14.83
CA SER A 317 -6.92 19.30 -13.41
C SER A 317 -8.41 19.24 -13.08
N ASN A 318 -9.25 19.01 -14.09
CA ASN A 318 -10.72 19.05 -13.98
C ASN A 318 -11.31 17.66 -13.83
#